data_AF-A0A1H3DVE7-F1
#
_entry.id   AF-A0A1H3DVE7-F1
#
_cell.length_a   1.000
_cell.length_b   1.000
_cell.length_c   1.000
_cell.angle_alpha   90.00
_cell.angle_beta   90.00
_cell.angle_gamma   90.00
#
_symmetry.space_group_name_H-M   'P 1'
#
loop_
_entity.id
_entity.type
_entity.pdbx_description
1 polymer ?
#
loop_
_entity_poly.entity_id
_entity_poly.type
_entity_poly.pdbx_seq_one_letter_code
_entity_poly.pdbx_strand_id
1 'polypeptide(L)'
;MLSGYRRGDDVQDLVGALAPHHVGGSFTPDVAMLDLAVTALDLACPVGGKPLAYEGLQGRHLPEATFGGRVEHRNSQYALYAAACMRGGLRPDLLHDAGWWQSPLWTYALFVAVIYARAAAERLDVRATQIAQRIAAPHGITLSATT
;
A
#
# COMPACT_ATOMS: atom_id res chain seq x y z
N MET A 1 9.57 -4.48 0.87
CA MET A 1 8.66 -3.56 0.13
C MET A 1 9.39 -2.33 -0.41
N LEU A 2 9.69 -1.31 0.42
CA LEU A 2 10.17 0.00 -0.07
C LEU A 2 11.45 -0.06 -0.91
N SER A 3 12.41 -0.94 -0.55
CA SER A 3 13.62 -1.15 -1.34
C SER A 3 13.34 -1.69 -2.75
N GLY A 4 12.35 -2.57 -2.89
CA GLY A 4 11.96 -3.10 -4.20
C GLY A 4 11.17 -2.08 -5.02
N TYR A 5 10.22 -1.38 -4.39
CA TYR A 5 9.49 -0.28 -5.04
C TYR A 5 10.46 0.78 -5.60
N ARG A 6 11.51 1.10 -4.84
CA ARG A 6 12.56 2.03 -5.26
C ARG A 6 13.35 1.54 -6.48
N ARG A 7 13.59 0.23 -6.61
CA ARG A 7 14.28 -0.38 -7.75
C ARG A 7 13.39 -0.50 -8.99
N GLY A 8 12.08 -0.36 -8.81
CA GLY A 8 11.10 -0.59 -9.87
C GLY A 8 10.68 -2.06 -10.00
N ASP A 9 10.91 -2.87 -8.96
CA ASP A 9 10.41 -4.24 -8.88
C ASP A 9 8.87 -4.22 -9.07
N ASP A 10 8.34 -5.19 -9.80
CA ASP A 10 6.89 -5.28 -10.01
C ASP A 10 6.16 -5.71 -8.73
N VAL A 11 4.84 -5.57 -8.70
CA VAL A 11 4.08 -5.86 -7.48
C VAL A 11 4.15 -7.33 -7.06
N GLN A 12 4.32 -8.27 -7.99
CA GLN A 12 4.45 -9.70 -7.68
C GLN A 12 5.82 -10.02 -7.08
N ASP A 13 6.88 -9.37 -7.56
CA ASP A 13 8.20 -9.44 -6.94
C ASP A 13 8.16 -8.91 -5.49
N LEU A 14 7.43 -7.81 -5.26
CA LEU A 14 7.23 -7.27 -3.92
C LEU A 14 6.45 -8.21 -3.00
N VAL A 15 5.42 -8.90 -3.54
CA VAL A 15 4.68 -9.95 -2.83
C VAL A 15 5.62 -11.09 -2.45
N GLY A 16 6.40 -11.60 -3.41
CA GLY A 16 7.36 -12.69 -3.19
C GLY A 16 8.40 -12.35 -2.14
N ALA A 17 8.90 -11.11 -2.12
CA ALA A 17 9.85 -10.64 -1.12
C ALA A 17 9.25 -10.49 0.29
N LEU A 18 7.93 -10.28 0.40
CA LEU A 18 7.24 -10.13 1.68
C LEU A 18 6.68 -11.46 2.22
N ALA A 19 6.35 -12.41 1.35
CA ALA A 19 5.70 -13.66 1.74
C ALA A 19 6.43 -14.44 2.87
N PRO A 20 7.78 -14.53 2.91
CA PRO A 20 8.48 -15.21 4.00
C PRO A 20 8.32 -14.56 5.38
N HIS A 21 7.87 -13.30 5.44
CA HIS A 21 7.67 -12.56 6.69
C HIS A 21 6.23 -12.64 7.21
N HIS A 22 5.33 -13.30 6.48
CA HIS A 22 3.97 -13.52 6.93
C HIS A 22 3.92 -14.62 8.00
N VAL A 23 3.26 -14.31 9.11
CA VAL A 23 2.99 -15.28 10.18
C VAL A 23 1.48 -15.54 10.18
N GLY A 24 1.08 -16.76 9.82
CA GLY A 24 -0.33 -17.15 9.81
C GLY A 24 -0.99 -16.96 11.17
N GLY A 25 -2.19 -16.36 11.19
CA GLY A 25 -2.91 -16.03 12.43
C GLY A 25 -2.42 -14.78 13.17
N SER A 26 -1.47 -14.04 12.58
CA SER A 26 -1.03 -12.71 13.05
C SER A 26 -1.35 -11.65 11.99
N PHE A 27 -1.53 -10.39 12.42
CA PHE A 27 -1.64 -9.21 11.54
C PHE A 27 -0.29 -8.61 11.15
N THR A 28 0.75 -9.44 11.23
CA THR A 28 2.08 -9.13 10.70
C THR A 28 2.22 -9.79 9.32
N PRO A 29 2.44 -9.02 8.24
CA PRO A 29 2.78 -7.59 8.19
C PRO A 29 1.61 -6.64 7.86
N ASP A 30 0.35 -7.04 8.01
CA ASP A 30 -0.86 -6.31 7.59
C ASP A 30 -0.93 -4.87 8.07
N VAL A 31 -0.81 -4.65 9.39
CA VAL A 31 -0.88 -3.30 9.99
C VAL A 31 0.29 -2.44 9.50
N ALA A 32 1.50 -3.02 9.46
CA ALA A 32 2.68 -2.30 8.99
C ALA A 32 2.53 -1.86 7.52
N MET A 33 1.95 -2.70 6.66
CA MET A 33 1.69 -2.33 5.27
C MET A 33 0.61 -1.25 5.14
N LEU A 34 -0.44 -1.30 5.96
CA LEU A 34 -1.44 -0.25 6.00
C LEU A 34 -0.85 1.09 6.50
N ASP A 35 0.05 1.07 7.48
CA ASP A 35 0.72 2.27 7.97
C ASP A 35 1.63 2.91 6.90
N LEU A 36 2.32 2.09 6.09
CA LEU A 36 3.05 2.59 4.91
C LEU A 36 2.09 3.17 3.87
N ALA A 37 0.94 2.54 3.63
CA ALA A 37 -0.09 3.04 2.73
C ALA A 37 -0.68 4.38 3.21
N VAL A 38 -0.93 4.55 4.51
CA VAL A 38 -1.37 5.82 5.11
C VAL A 38 -0.36 6.92 4.80
N THR A 39 0.92 6.65 5.01
CA THR A 39 2.00 7.63 4.76
C THR A 39 2.08 7.99 3.28
N ALA A 40 1.94 7.00 2.39
CA ALA A 40 1.87 7.24 0.95
C ALA A 40 0.65 8.07 0.56
N LEU A 41 -0.50 7.84 1.19
CA LEU A 41 -1.73 8.61 0.98
C LEU A 41 -1.60 10.05 1.47
N ASP A 42 -0.91 10.30 2.59
CA ASP A 42 -0.60 11.65 3.06
C ASP A 42 0.26 12.43 2.06
N LEU A 43 1.23 11.75 1.42
CA LEU A 43 2.03 12.35 0.36
C LEU A 43 1.19 12.64 -0.89
N ALA A 44 0.29 11.72 -1.28
CA ALA A 44 -0.57 11.88 -2.45
C ALA A 44 -1.66 12.95 -2.25
N CYS A 45 -2.17 13.09 -1.02
CA CYS A 45 -3.27 13.97 -0.67
C CYS A 45 -2.90 14.82 0.55
N PRO A 46 -1.97 15.80 0.45
CA PRO A 46 -1.66 16.67 1.58
C PRO A 46 -2.91 17.42 2.06
N VAL A 47 -2.87 17.94 3.29
CA VAL A 47 -4.00 18.71 3.87
C VAL A 47 -4.40 19.85 2.92
N GLY A 48 -5.69 19.92 2.57
CA GLY A 48 -6.23 20.88 1.60
C GLY A 48 -6.01 20.52 0.12
N GLY A 49 -5.28 19.44 -0.18
CA GLY A 49 -5.08 18.92 -1.52
C GLY A 49 -6.32 18.23 -2.10
N LYS A 50 -6.36 18.09 -3.43
CA LYS A 50 -7.45 17.38 -4.12
C LYS A 50 -7.49 15.89 -3.68
N PRO A 51 -8.65 15.31 -3.38
CA PRO A 51 -8.75 13.89 -3.03
C PRO A 51 -8.38 12.99 -4.23
N LEU A 52 -8.01 11.75 -3.97
CA LEU A 52 -7.91 10.72 -5.01
C LEU A 52 -9.31 10.16 -5.28
N ALA A 53 -9.70 10.09 -6.56
CA ALA A 53 -10.90 9.37 -6.97
C ALA A 53 -10.62 7.87 -6.93
N TYR A 54 -11.55 7.08 -6.40
CA TYR A 54 -11.45 5.62 -6.42
C TYR A 54 -11.58 5.06 -7.85
N GLU A 55 -12.46 5.66 -8.65
CA GLU A 55 -12.73 5.23 -10.03
C GLU A 55 -11.44 5.22 -10.88
N GLY A 56 -11.10 4.05 -11.43
CA GLY A 56 -9.92 3.84 -12.26
C GLY A 56 -8.57 3.91 -11.52
N LEU A 57 -8.56 4.10 -10.20
CA LEU A 57 -7.32 4.28 -9.42
C LEU A 57 -6.39 3.07 -9.52
N GLN A 58 -6.95 1.88 -9.31
CA GLN A 58 -6.21 0.61 -9.41
C GLN A 58 -5.68 0.40 -10.83
N GLY A 59 -6.50 0.57 -11.86
CA GLY A 59 -6.08 0.40 -13.24
C GLY A 59 -5.00 1.37 -13.69
N ARG A 60 -5.00 2.60 -13.15
CA ARG A 60 -3.99 3.62 -13.45
C ARG A 60 -2.65 3.36 -12.78
N HIS A 61 -2.66 2.99 -11.49
CA HIS A 61 -1.46 2.92 -10.68
C HIS A 61 -0.97 1.51 -10.39
N LEU A 62 -1.74 0.48 -10.73
CA LEU A 62 -1.36 -0.92 -10.57
C LEU A 62 -1.88 -1.78 -11.75
N PRO A 63 -1.59 -1.41 -13.01
CA PRO A 63 -2.06 -2.14 -14.19
C PRO A 63 -1.55 -3.58 -14.27
N GLU A 64 -0.43 -3.89 -13.60
CA GLU A 64 0.15 -5.23 -13.58
C GLU A 64 -0.57 -6.20 -12.64
N ALA A 65 -1.40 -5.72 -11.70
CA ALA A 65 -2.17 -6.58 -10.82
C ALA A 65 -3.51 -6.95 -11.46
N THR A 66 -3.76 -8.26 -11.60
CA THR A 66 -5.07 -8.77 -12.01
C THR A 66 -5.85 -9.19 -10.78
N PHE A 67 -7.04 -8.61 -10.59
CA PHE A 67 -7.96 -9.00 -9.53
C PHE A 67 -8.98 -10.03 -10.04
N GLY A 68 -8.88 -11.26 -9.56
CA GLY A 68 -9.77 -12.38 -9.86
C GLY A 68 -11.17 -12.19 -9.28
N GLY A 69 -12.08 -11.64 -10.09
CA GLY A 69 -13.50 -11.58 -9.76
C GLY A 69 -13.85 -10.69 -8.57
N ARG A 70 -15.09 -10.85 -8.06
CA ARG A 70 -15.69 -9.90 -7.09
C ARG A 70 -15.02 -9.92 -5.71
N VAL A 71 -14.53 -11.08 -5.27
CA VAL A 71 -13.93 -11.23 -3.94
C VAL A 71 -12.64 -10.42 -3.86
N GLU A 72 -11.72 -10.62 -4.81
CA GLU A 72 -10.46 -9.89 -4.81
C GLU A 72 -10.63 -8.39 -5.04
N HIS A 73 -11.60 -7.99 -5.88
CA HIS A 73 -11.96 -6.58 -6.04
C HIS A 73 -12.43 -5.97 -4.71
N ARG A 74 -13.30 -6.68 -3.96
CA ARG A 74 -13.80 -6.20 -2.67
C ARG A 74 -12.71 -6.17 -1.61
N ASN A 75 -11.80 -7.14 -1.60
CA ASN A 75 -10.68 -7.17 -0.67
C ASN A 75 -9.71 -6.00 -0.92
N SER A 76 -9.40 -5.72 -2.19
CA SER A 76 -8.57 -4.55 -2.54
C SER A 76 -9.27 -3.22 -2.24
N GLN A 77 -10.58 -3.13 -2.50
CA GLN A 77 -11.39 -1.96 -2.13
C GLN A 77 -11.40 -1.73 -0.62
N TYR A 78 -11.57 -2.79 0.17
CA TYR A 78 -11.51 -2.71 1.61
C TYR A 78 -10.14 -2.20 2.08
N ALA A 79 -9.03 -2.73 1.55
CA ALA A 79 -7.69 -2.26 1.92
C ALA A 79 -7.47 -0.76 1.60
N LEU A 80 -8.01 -0.28 0.47
CA LEU A 80 -7.98 1.16 0.12
C LEU A 80 -8.71 1.99 1.18
N TYR A 81 -9.92 1.58 1.54
CA TYR A 81 -10.71 2.30 2.54
C TYR A 81 -10.15 2.18 3.95
N ALA A 82 -9.60 1.02 4.33
CA ALA A 82 -8.94 0.81 5.61
C ALA A 82 -7.79 1.82 5.80
N ALA A 83 -6.91 1.98 4.80
CA ALA A 83 -5.84 2.97 4.85
C ALA A 83 -6.40 4.41 4.90
N ALA A 84 -7.45 4.73 4.15
CA ALA A 84 -8.09 6.05 4.21
C ALA A 84 -8.73 6.34 5.59
N CYS A 85 -9.38 5.36 6.21
CA CYS A 85 -9.92 5.44 7.56
C CYS A 85 -8.81 5.67 8.60
N MET A 86 -7.73 4.89 8.51
CA MET A 86 -6.57 5.02 9.41
C MET A 86 -5.95 6.41 9.31
N ARG A 87 -5.79 6.94 8.09
CA ARG A 87 -5.36 8.31 7.86
C ARG A 87 -6.29 9.34 8.52
N GLY A 88 -7.60 9.09 8.50
CA GLY A 88 -8.61 9.91 9.18
C GLY A 88 -8.67 9.73 10.71
N GLY A 89 -7.80 8.90 11.30
CA GLY A 89 -7.76 8.64 12.73
C GLY A 89 -8.66 7.49 13.21
N LEU A 90 -9.35 6.80 12.30
CA LEU A 90 -10.19 5.64 12.62
C LEU A 90 -9.44 4.34 12.32
N ARG A 91 -9.27 3.49 13.34
CA ARG A 91 -8.69 2.16 13.16
C ARG A 91 -9.79 1.16 12.78
N PRO A 92 -9.74 0.54 11.60
CA PRO A 92 -10.69 -0.52 11.22
C PRO A 92 -10.46 -1.79 12.07
N ASP A 93 -11.52 -2.57 12.27
CA ASP A 93 -11.45 -3.86 12.96
C ASP A 93 -10.97 -4.94 11.99
N LEU A 94 -9.65 -4.99 11.78
CA LEU A 94 -9.04 -5.91 10.82
C LEU A 94 -9.34 -7.39 11.13
N LEU A 95 -9.56 -7.74 12.40
CA LEU A 95 -9.87 -9.11 12.80
C LEU A 95 -11.28 -9.50 12.39
N HIS A 96 -12.26 -8.63 12.67
CA HIS A 96 -13.62 -8.89 12.25
C HIS A 96 -13.79 -8.81 10.73
N ASP A 97 -13.18 -7.82 10.10
CA ASP A 97 -13.42 -7.48 8.70
C ASP A 97 -12.63 -8.35 7.72
N ALA A 98 -11.40 -8.73 8.09
CA ALA A 98 -10.46 -9.44 7.21
C ALA A 98 -9.90 -10.75 7.78
N GLY A 99 -10.11 -11.06 9.06
CA GLY A 99 -9.54 -12.26 9.70
C GLY A 99 -10.04 -13.59 9.16
N TRP A 100 -11.14 -13.59 8.40
CA TRP A 100 -11.75 -14.79 7.79
C TRP A 100 -11.46 -14.90 6.28
N TRP A 101 -10.67 -13.99 5.72
CA TRP A 101 -10.34 -14.01 4.30
C TRP A 101 -9.42 -15.19 3.95
N GLN A 102 -9.61 -15.74 2.75
CA GLN A 102 -8.72 -16.79 2.21
C GLN A 102 -7.36 -16.22 1.81
N SER A 103 -7.37 -15.02 1.22
CA SER A 103 -6.15 -14.30 0.86
C SER A 103 -5.73 -13.39 2.01
N PRO A 104 -4.44 -13.35 2.37
CA PRO A 104 -3.98 -12.55 3.48
C PRO A 104 -4.10 -11.04 3.16
N LEU A 105 -4.57 -10.25 4.13
CA LEU A 105 -4.84 -8.83 3.96
C LEU A 105 -3.58 -8.05 3.57
N TRP A 106 -2.40 -8.42 4.07
CA TRP A 106 -1.14 -7.74 3.76
C TRP A 106 -0.84 -7.66 2.26
N THR A 107 -1.30 -8.63 1.45
CA THR A 107 -1.12 -8.60 0.00
C THR A 107 -1.86 -7.42 -0.61
N TYR A 108 -3.11 -7.20 -0.19
CA TYR A 108 -3.89 -6.04 -0.63
C TYR A 108 -3.38 -4.74 -0.01
N ALA A 109 -2.93 -4.75 1.25
CA ALA A 109 -2.31 -3.58 1.87
C ALA A 109 -1.02 -3.15 1.13
N LEU A 110 -0.21 -4.11 0.69
CA LEU A 110 0.94 -3.86 -0.19
C LEU A 110 0.51 -3.20 -1.51
N PHE A 111 -0.50 -3.76 -2.18
CA PHE A 111 -1.01 -3.20 -3.43
C PHE A 111 -1.46 -1.74 -3.25
N VAL A 112 -2.15 -1.47 -2.15
CA VAL A 112 -2.61 -0.11 -1.80
C VAL A 112 -1.44 0.82 -1.50
N ALA A 113 -0.42 0.36 -0.79
CA ALA A 113 0.80 1.13 -0.57
C ALA A 113 1.49 1.50 -1.90
N VAL A 114 1.57 0.57 -2.85
CA VAL A 114 2.12 0.85 -4.19
C VAL A 114 1.25 1.83 -4.98
N ILE A 115 -0.08 1.65 -4.97
CA ILE A 115 -1.04 2.55 -5.63
C ILE A 115 -0.86 3.98 -5.12
N TYR A 116 -0.88 4.18 -3.80
CA TYR A 116 -0.73 5.51 -3.21
C TYR A 116 0.68 6.08 -3.41
N ALA A 117 1.73 5.27 -3.36
CA ALA A 117 3.09 5.73 -3.64
C ALA A 117 3.23 6.22 -5.09
N ARG A 118 2.67 5.49 -6.06
CA ARG A 118 2.66 5.92 -7.47
C ARG A 118 1.78 7.14 -7.70
N ALA A 119 0.63 7.23 -7.05
CA ALA A 119 -0.21 8.43 -7.09
C ALA A 119 0.50 9.65 -6.49
N ALA A 120 1.27 9.47 -5.41
CA ALA A 120 2.09 10.52 -4.84
C ALA A 120 3.22 10.94 -5.79
N ALA A 121 3.91 9.98 -6.42
CA ALA A 121 4.94 10.25 -7.42
C ALA A 121 4.40 11.09 -8.58
N GLU A 122 3.24 10.71 -9.13
CA GLU A 122 2.57 11.44 -10.22
C GLU A 122 2.19 12.87 -9.80
N ARG A 123 1.55 13.03 -8.64
CA ARG A 123 1.07 14.35 -8.18
C ARG A 123 2.17 15.31 -7.79
N LEU A 124 3.29 14.80 -7.29
CA LEU A 124 4.42 15.60 -6.85
C LEU A 124 5.47 15.77 -7.95
N ASP A 125 5.31 15.11 -9.10
CA ASP A 125 6.28 15.06 -10.20
C ASP A 125 7.70 14.66 -9.73
N VAL A 126 7.77 13.57 -8.96
CA VAL A 126 9.01 13.05 -8.40
C VAL A 126 9.19 11.56 -8.67
N ARG A 127 10.43 11.10 -8.62
CA ARG A 127 10.77 9.69 -8.86
C ARG A 127 10.29 8.79 -7.70
N ALA A 128 10.01 7.53 -8.02
CA ALA A 128 9.69 6.49 -7.03
C ALA A 128 10.74 6.37 -5.91
N THR A 129 12.02 6.63 -6.23
CA THR A 129 13.12 6.63 -5.25
C THR A 129 12.92 7.66 -4.13
N GLN A 130 12.45 8.86 -4.49
CA GLN A 130 12.19 9.92 -3.52
C GLN A 130 10.93 9.65 -2.71
N ILE A 131 9.88 9.09 -3.33
CA ILE A 131 8.69 8.65 -2.61
C ILE A 131 9.02 7.55 -1.60
N ALA A 132 9.80 6.55 -2.00
CA ALA A 132 10.22 5.47 -1.10
C ALA A 132 10.92 6.02 0.16
N GLN A 133 11.83 7.00 -0.02
CA GLN A 133 12.53 7.65 1.10
C GLN A 133 11.58 8.45 1.99
N ARG A 134 10.65 9.21 1.40
CA ARG A 134 9.66 10.00 2.16
C ARG A 134 8.70 9.11 2.94
N ILE A 135 8.35 7.94 2.40
CA ILE A 135 7.55 6.94 3.12
C ILE A 135 8.39 6.28 4.22
N ALA A 136 9.67 6.01 4.00
CA ALA A 136 10.52 5.34 4.99
C ALA A 136 10.81 6.19 6.24
N ALA A 137 10.98 7.50 6.07
CA ALA A 137 11.47 8.39 7.12
C ALA A 137 10.60 8.44 8.39
N PRO A 138 9.25 8.58 8.31
CA PRO A 138 8.39 8.56 9.51
C PRO A 138 8.40 7.23 10.27
N HIS A 139 8.79 6.14 9.62
CA HIS A 139 8.80 4.79 10.18
C HIS A 139 10.18 4.38 10.72
N GLY A 140 11.16 5.28 10.70
CA GLY A 140 12.53 4.98 11.12
C GLY A 140 13.24 3.95 10.25
N ILE A 141 12.79 3.76 9.00
CA ILE A 141 13.36 2.79 8.07
C ILE A 141 14.50 3.43 7.28
N THR A 142 15.71 2.88 7.40
CA THR A 142 16.85 3.29 6.59
C THR A 142 16.88 2.49 5.28
N LEU A 143 16.68 3.18 4.15
CA LEU A 143 16.87 2.59 2.83
C LEU A 143 18.31 2.83 2.38
N SER A 144 19.11 1.77 2.27
CA SER A 144 20.46 1.87 1.69
C SER A 144 20.39 2.44 0.28
N ALA A 145 21.31 3.34 -0.07
CA ALA A 145 21.49 3.81 -1.44
C ALA A 145 21.74 2.61 -2.36
N THR A 146 21.10 2.56 -3.54
CA THR A 146 21.59 1.58 -4.53
C THR A 146 22.90 2.11 -5.07
N THR A 147 23.93 1.28 -4.94
CA THR A 147 25.12 1.32 -5.77
C THR A 147 24.74 1.00 -7.22
#